data_AF-A0A5B6ZY48-F1
#
_entry.id   AF-A0A5B6ZY48-F1
#
_cell.length_a   1.000
_cell.length_b   1.000
_cell.length_c   1.000
_cell.angle_alpha   90.00
_cell.angle_beta   90.00
_cell.angle_gamma   90.00
#
_symmetry.space_group_name_H-M   'P 1'
#
loop_
_entity.id
_entity.type
_entity.pdbx_description
1 polymer ?
#
loop_
_entity_poly.entity_id
_entity_poly.type
_entity_poly.pdbx_seq_one_letter_code
_entity_poly.pdbx_strand_id
1 'polypeptide(L)'
;MKLLSGDVDQKKFGGDTPYSIMFGPDICGYSTKKVHAILTYNETNHLIKKEVPCETDQLTHVYTFIIRPDATYSILIDNVEKQTGSLYSDWSLLPPKKIKDPEAKKPEDWDDKEYIPDPEDKKPEGYDDILKELPDPDAKKPEDWDDEEDGEWTPPTIANPEYKGPWKPKQIKNPNYKGKWKAPMIDNPGVCPFFF
;
A
#
# COMPACT_ATOMS: atom_id res chain seq x y z
N MET A 1 -6.13 -25.40 -17.21
CA MET A 1 -7.23 -26.38 -17.04
C MET A 1 -8.07 -26.01 -15.83
N LYS A 2 -9.39 -26.25 -15.86
CA LYS A 2 -10.27 -26.16 -14.69
C LYS A 2 -10.91 -27.52 -14.43
N LEU A 3 -10.93 -27.96 -13.17
CA LEU A 3 -11.67 -29.13 -12.73
C LEU A 3 -12.98 -28.66 -12.10
N LEU A 4 -14.10 -29.07 -12.71
CA LEU A 4 -15.46 -28.66 -12.35
C LEU A 4 -16.14 -29.77 -11.54
N SER A 5 -17.19 -29.43 -10.80
CA SER A 5 -18.05 -30.44 -10.17
C SER A 5 -18.87 -31.22 -11.20
N GLY A 6 -19.37 -32.39 -10.82
CA GLY A 6 -20.17 -33.25 -11.70
C GLY A 6 -21.50 -32.62 -12.14
N ASP A 7 -22.02 -31.66 -11.38
CA ASP A 7 -23.34 -31.05 -11.61
C ASP A 7 -23.31 -29.84 -12.56
N VAL A 8 -22.17 -29.55 -13.17
CA VAL A 8 -22.01 -28.38 -14.04
C VAL A 8 -22.73 -28.56 -15.39
N ASP A 9 -23.55 -27.58 -15.79
CA ASP A 9 -24.11 -27.53 -17.14
C ASP A 9 -23.03 -27.09 -18.14
N GLN A 10 -22.44 -28.07 -18.84
CA GLN A 10 -21.35 -27.83 -19.79
C GLN A 10 -21.76 -26.91 -20.96
N LYS A 11 -23.05 -26.81 -21.30
CA LYS A 11 -23.52 -25.90 -22.36
C LYS A 11 -23.47 -24.43 -21.94
N LYS A 12 -23.40 -24.17 -20.64
CA LYS A 12 -23.30 -22.83 -20.04
C LYS A 12 -21.91 -22.53 -19.48
N PHE A 13 -20.91 -23.33 -19.86
CA PHE A 13 -19.54 -23.13 -19.41
C PHE A 13 -18.98 -21.77 -19.86
N GLY A 14 -18.34 -21.07 -18.94
CA GLY A 14 -17.72 -19.76 -19.16
C GLY A 14 -16.63 -19.44 -18.14
N GLY A 15 -16.14 -18.20 -18.19
CA GLY A 15 -15.07 -17.72 -17.30
C GLY A 15 -15.43 -17.80 -15.82
N ASP A 16 -16.69 -17.50 -15.49
CA ASP A 16 -17.20 -17.43 -14.11
C ASP A 16 -17.80 -18.74 -13.60
N THR A 17 -17.80 -19.80 -14.40
CA THR A 17 -18.31 -21.11 -13.97
C THR A 17 -17.50 -21.60 -12.76
N PRO A 18 -18.15 -21.96 -11.64
CA PRO A 18 -17.48 -22.47 -10.45
C PRO A 18 -16.65 -23.72 -10.77
N TYR A 19 -15.43 -23.76 -10.25
CA TYR A 19 -14.50 -24.87 -10.38
C TYR A 19 -13.91 -25.19 -9.01
N SER A 20 -13.39 -26.39 -8.83
CA SER A 20 -12.71 -26.81 -7.59
C SER A 20 -11.21 -26.53 -7.67
N ILE A 21 -10.60 -26.75 -8.83
CA ILE A 21 -9.16 -26.56 -9.06
C ILE A 21 -8.94 -25.89 -10.42
N MET A 22 -8.06 -24.89 -10.50
CA MET A 22 -7.51 -24.40 -11.76
C MET A 22 -6.00 -24.57 -11.75
N PHE A 23 -5.47 -25.27 -12.77
CA PHE A 23 -4.04 -25.51 -12.90
C PHE A 23 -3.57 -25.38 -14.34
N GLY A 24 -2.42 -24.74 -14.54
CA GLY A 24 -1.74 -24.69 -15.84
C GLY A 24 -0.96 -23.39 -16.06
N PRO A 25 -0.17 -23.33 -17.15
CA PRO A 25 0.60 -22.14 -17.50
C PRO A 25 -0.32 -20.99 -17.90
N ASP A 26 0.06 -19.78 -17.52
CA ASP A 26 -0.57 -18.52 -17.92
C ASP A 26 0.51 -17.52 -18.34
N ILE A 27 0.40 -17.09 -19.60
CA ILE A 27 1.31 -16.17 -20.24
C ILE A 27 0.49 -14.99 -20.74
N CYS A 28 0.60 -13.85 -20.04
CA CYS A 28 -0.03 -12.60 -20.41
C CYS A 28 1.04 -11.50 -20.49
N GLY A 29 1.43 -11.17 -21.72
CA GLY A 29 2.44 -10.16 -22.02
C GLY A 29 3.81 -10.48 -21.41
N TYR A 30 4.50 -9.44 -20.95
CA TYR A 30 5.83 -9.55 -20.33
C TYR A 30 5.77 -9.74 -18.81
N SER A 31 4.64 -9.42 -18.17
CA SER A 31 4.50 -9.38 -16.72
C SER A 31 4.03 -10.69 -16.10
N THR A 32 3.24 -11.48 -16.82
CA THR A 32 2.66 -12.73 -16.28
C THR A 32 3.18 -13.91 -17.08
N LYS A 33 4.05 -14.71 -16.45
CA LYS A 33 4.62 -15.96 -16.99
C LYS A 33 4.74 -16.97 -15.86
N LYS A 34 3.59 -17.52 -15.44
CA LYS A 34 3.54 -18.38 -14.26
C LYS A 34 2.56 -19.53 -14.43
N VAL A 35 2.75 -20.58 -13.65
CA VAL A 35 1.79 -21.67 -13.51
C VAL A 35 0.78 -21.27 -12.44
N HIS A 36 -0.49 -21.18 -12.82
CA HIS A 36 -1.58 -21.08 -11.84
C HIS A 36 -1.75 -22.42 -11.14
N ALA A 37 -1.93 -22.37 -9.82
CA ALA A 37 -2.43 -23.47 -9.00
C ALA A 37 -3.43 -22.86 -8.01
N ILE A 38 -4.70 -22.88 -8.39
CA ILE A 38 -5.80 -22.23 -7.66
C ILE A 38 -6.69 -23.30 -7.07
N LEU A 39 -7.01 -23.15 -5.80
CA LEU A 39 -7.90 -24.04 -5.06
C LEU A 39 -9.14 -23.26 -4.61
N THR A 40 -10.32 -23.80 -4.85
CA THR A 40 -11.57 -23.21 -4.39
C THR A 40 -11.93 -23.77 -3.02
N TYR A 41 -12.05 -22.89 -2.03
CA TYR A 41 -12.42 -23.26 -0.66
C TYR A 41 -13.33 -22.18 -0.07
N ASN A 42 -14.42 -22.59 0.58
CA ASN A 42 -15.49 -21.70 1.05
C ASN A 42 -15.94 -20.71 -0.04
N GLU A 43 -16.27 -21.26 -1.22
CA GLU A 43 -16.77 -20.49 -2.40
C GLU A 43 -15.82 -19.42 -2.94
N THR A 44 -14.58 -19.36 -2.44
CA THR A 44 -13.57 -18.40 -2.84
C THR A 44 -12.42 -19.09 -3.55
N ASN A 45 -11.92 -18.48 -4.63
CA ASN A 45 -10.77 -18.97 -5.37
C ASN A 45 -9.47 -18.47 -4.71
N HIS A 46 -8.68 -19.40 -4.17
CA HIS A 46 -7.41 -19.08 -3.51
C HIS A 46 -6.24 -19.38 -4.44
N LEU A 47 -5.46 -18.35 -4.77
CA LEU A 47 -4.24 -18.49 -5.55
C LEU A 47 -3.09 -18.99 -4.65
N ILE A 48 -2.21 -19.80 -5.23
CA ILE A 48 -0.93 -20.14 -4.61
C ILE A 48 -0.12 -18.87 -4.35
N LYS A 49 0.45 -18.75 -3.15
CA LYS A 49 1.29 -17.62 -2.74
C LYS A 49 2.66 -17.63 -3.42
N LYS A 50 3.12 -18.81 -3.81
CA LYS A 50 4.41 -19.05 -4.46
C LYS A 50 4.29 -18.83 -5.96
N GLU A 51 5.24 -18.11 -6.53
CA GLU A 51 5.34 -18.01 -7.98
C GLU A 51 6.09 -19.21 -8.54
N VAL A 52 5.46 -19.90 -9.49
CA VAL A 52 6.05 -21.02 -10.22
C VAL A 52 6.20 -20.58 -11.67
N PRO A 53 7.42 -20.46 -12.22
CA PRO A 53 7.60 -20.05 -13.61
C PRO A 53 7.02 -21.11 -14.55
N CYS A 54 6.45 -20.68 -15.67
CA CYS A 54 6.09 -21.58 -16.76
C CYS A 54 7.14 -21.52 -17.87
N GLU A 55 7.22 -22.58 -18.66
CA GLU A 55 8.09 -22.61 -19.84
C GLU A 55 7.53 -21.68 -20.94
N THR A 56 8.42 -21.04 -21.69
CA THR A 56 8.05 -19.99 -22.67
C THR A 56 8.63 -20.21 -24.06
N ASP A 57 9.24 -21.36 -24.31
CA ASP A 57 9.70 -21.71 -25.65
C ASP A 57 8.52 -22.20 -26.53
N GLN A 58 8.82 -22.73 -27.72
CA GLN A 58 7.82 -23.21 -28.68
C GLN A 58 7.66 -24.74 -28.67
N LEU A 59 8.19 -25.42 -27.64
CA LEU A 59 8.15 -26.86 -27.50
C LEU A 59 6.95 -27.31 -26.66
N THR A 60 6.64 -28.60 -26.76
CA THR A 60 5.60 -29.22 -25.95
C THR A 60 6.15 -29.52 -24.56
N HIS A 61 5.45 -29.04 -23.54
CA HIS A 61 5.78 -29.30 -22.13
C HIS A 61 4.64 -30.02 -21.41
N VAL A 62 5.00 -30.80 -20.39
CA VAL A 62 4.05 -31.54 -19.55
C VAL A 62 3.98 -30.88 -18.17
N TYR A 63 2.78 -30.48 -17.76
CA TYR A 63 2.52 -29.90 -16.45
C TYR A 63 1.78 -30.90 -15.57
N THR A 64 2.29 -31.18 -14.38
CA THR A 64 1.70 -32.13 -13.44
C THR A 64 1.45 -31.45 -12.09
N PHE A 65 0.25 -31.62 -11.55
CA PHE A 65 -0.11 -31.17 -10.21
C PHE A 65 -0.60 -32.35 -9.39
N ILE A 66 0.10 -32.61 -8.28
CA ILE A 66 -0.18 -33.71 -7.36
C ILE A 66 -0.65 -33.09 -6.06
N ILE A 67 -1.84 -33.46 -5.59
CA ILE A 67 -2.34 -33.14 -4.24
C ILE A 67 -2.48 -34.45 -3.48
N ARG A 68 -1.95 -34.50 -2.27
CA ARG A 68 -1.96 -35.70 -1.42
C ARG A 68 -2.95 -35.55 -0.26
N PRO A 69 -3.46 -36.67 0.30
CA PRO A 69 -4.39 -36.66 1.43
C PRO A 69 -3.83 -36.04 2.71
N ASP A 70 -2.50 -35.96 2.86
CA ASP A 70 -1.79 -35.32 3.97
C ASP A 70 -1.70 -33.79 3.83
N ALA A 71 -2.48 -33.20 2.92
CA ALA A 71 -2.50 -31.78 2.59
C ALA A 71 -1.14 -31.24 2.08
N THR A 72 -0.34 -32.09 1.45
CA THR A 72 0.84 -31.68 0.67
C THR A 72 0.56 -31.66 -0.82
N TYR A 73 1.41 -30.96 -1.57
CA TYR A 73 1.33 -30.90 -3.03
C TYR A 73 2.71 -30.92 -3.68
N SER A 74 2.75 -31.30 -4.97
CA SER A 74 3.91 -31.13 -5.85
C SER A 74 3.45 -30.59 -7.21
N ILE A 75 4.20 -29.65 -7.78
CA ILE A 75 4.07 -29.17 -9.16
C ILE A 75 5.32 -29.58 -9.92
N LEU A 76 5.14 -30.34 -10.99
CA LEU A 76 6.20 -30.77 -11.88
C LEU A 76 5.99 -30.16 -13.27
N ILE A 77 7.10 -29.84 -13.92
CA ILE A 77 7.16 -29.46 -15.32
C ILE A 77 8.17 -30.39 -15.99
N ASP A 78 7.75 -31.09 -17.03
CA ASP A 78 8.54 -32.12 -17.73
C ASP A 78 9.11 -33.19 -16.78
N ASN A 79 8.26 -33.63 -15.83
CA ASN A 79 8.59 -34.56 -14.75
C ASN A 79 9.71 -34.08 -13.79
N VAL A 80 10.11 -32.81 -13.86
CA VAL A 80 11.01 -32.19 -12.89
C VAL A 80 10.18 -31.44 -11.84
N GLU A 81 10.37 -31.76 -10.56
CA GLU A 81 9.71 -31.04 -9.46
C GLU A 81 10.21 -29.59 -9.41
N LYS A 82 9.28 -28.64 -9.62
CA LYS A 82 9.56 -27.20 -9.57
C LYS A 82 9.08 -26.58 -8.26
N GLN A 83 8.07 -27.17 -7.63
CA GLN A 83 7.53 -26.70 -6.37
C GLN A 83 6.92 -27.86 -5.57
N THR A 84 7.09 -27.82 -4.25
CA THR A 84 6.47 -28.75 -3.31
C THR A 84 6.22 -28.04 -1.98
N GLY A 85 5.19 -28.44 -1.24
CA GLY A 85 4.84 -27.78 0.01
C GLY A 85 3.54 -28.25 0.63
N SER A 86 2.99 -27.43 1.51
CA SER A 86 1.72 -27.69 2.19
C SER A 86 0.63 -26.73 1.73
N LEU A 87 -0.58 -27.25 1.56
CA LEU A 87 -1.75 -26.45 1.24
C LEU A 87 -2.00 -25.34 2.27
N TYR A 88 -1.67 -25.59 3.55
CA TYR A 88 -1.86 -24.63 4.64
C TYR A 88 -0.87 -23.47 4.63
N SER A 89 0.36 -23.70 4.16
CA SER A 89 1.38 -22.64 4.07
C SER A 89 1.22 -21.83 2.79
N ASP A 90 1.02 -22.52 1.67
CA ASP A 90 1.17 -21.94 0.34
C ASP A 90 -0.16 -21.42 -0.25
N TRP A 91 -1.29 -21.65 0.42
CA TRP A 91 -2.57 -20.98 0.15
C TRP A 91 -3.14 -20.32 1.41
N SER A 92 -4.11 -19.43 1.21
CA SER A 92 -4.84 -18.76 2.31
C SER A 92 -6.20 -19.43 2.56
N LEU A 93 -6.20 -20.76 2.69
CA LEU A 93 -7.43 -21.55 2.84
C LEU A 93 -8.07 -21.35 4.22
N LEU A 94 -7.25 -21.24 5.25
CA LEU A 94 -7.71 -21.12 6.63
C LEU A 94 -7.68 -19.65 7.09
N PRO A 95 -8.60 -19.26 7.99
CA PRO A 95 -8.50 -17.98 8.67
C PRO A 95 -7.11 -17.83 9.34
N PRO A 96 -6.56 -16.61 9.42
CA PRO A 96 -5.26 -16.39 10.05
C PRO A 96 -5.32 -16.82 11.52
N LYS A 97 -4.29 -17.53 12.00
CA LYS A 97 -4.20 -17.96 13.40
C LYS A 97 -4.18 -16.79 14.38
N LYS A 98 -3.62 -15.66 13.95
CA LYS A 98 -3.54 -14.42 14.74
C LYS A 98 -4.15 -13.26 13.98
N ILE A 99 -4.98 -12.49 14.66
CA ILE A 99 -5.59 -11.27 14.16
C ILE A 99 -5.12 -10.10 15.02
N LYS A 100 -5.17 -8.89 14.47
CA LYS A 100 -5.03 -7.69 15.30
C LYS A 100 -6.23 -7.63 16.23
N ASP A 101 -5.98 -7.34 17.50
CA ASP A 101 -7.02 -7.17 18.48
C ASP A 101 -7.98 -6.04 18.03
N PRO A 102 -9.26 -6.35 17.72
CA PRO A 102 -10.22 -5.36 17.28
C PRO A 102 -10.64 -4.41 18.41
N GLU A 103 -10.47 -4.81 19.68
CA GLU A 103 -10.81 -4.00 20.85
C GLU A 103 -9.64 -3.13 21.31
N ALA A 104 -8.41 -3.42 20.87
CA ALA A 104 -7.26 -2.63 21.21
C ALA A 104 -7.36 -1.22 20.66
N LYS A 105 -7.26 -0.24 21.56
CA LYS A 105 -7.17 1.18 21.24
C LYS A 105 -5.76 1.68 21.51
N LYS A 106 -5.35 2.67 20.73
CA LYS A 106 -4.14 3.43 21.01
C LYS A 106 -4.27 4.06 22.41
N PRO A 107 -3.34 3.80 23.35
CA PRO A 107 -3.36 4.45 24.65
C PRO A 107 -3.26 5.97 24.50
N GLU A 108 -3.92 6.72 25.39
CA GLU A 108 -3.87 8.19 25.38
C GLU A 108 -2.46 8.74 25.65
N ASP A 109 -1.65 8.00 26.41
CA ASP A 109 -0.26 8.33 26.72
C ASP A 109 0.74 7.91 25.61
N TRP A 110 0.24 7.38 24.49
CA TRP A 110 1.09 6.91 23.40
C TRP A 110 1.38 8.03 22.40
N ASP A 111 2.58 8.62 22.50
CA ASP A 111 3.03 9.62 21.53
C ASP A 111 3.68 8.95 20.31
N ASP A 112 3.01 9.09 19.16
CA ASP A 112 3.48 8.61 17.86
C ASP A 112 4.05 9.75 16.98
N LYS A 113 4.18 10.97 17.53
CA LYS A 113 4.86 12.08 16.86
C LYS A 113 6.35 12.00 17.16
N GLU A 114 7.13 11.67 16.13
CA GLU A 114 8.59 11.62 16.22
C GLU A 114 9.21 13.00 16.49
N TYR A 115 8.57 14.06 15.99
CA TYR A 115 9.01 15.44 16.15
C TYR A 115 7.90 16.29 16.78
N ILE A 116 8.30 17.17 17.68
CA ILE A 116 7.43 18.17 18.31
C ILE A 116 8.03 19.56 18.10
N PRO A 117 7.20 20.63 18.09
CA PRO A 117 7.69 22.00 18.22
C PRO A 117 8.62 22.15 19.41
N ASP A 118 9.75 22.80 19.21
CA ASP A 118 10.67 23.17 20.27
C ASP A 118 9.99 24.18 21.21
N PRO A 119 9.74 23.82 22.48
CA PRO A 119 9.10 24.74 23.43
C PRO A 119 9.98 25.95 23.77
N GLU A 120 11.30 25.85 23.56
CA GLU A 120 12.24 26.92 23.84
C GLU A 120 12.49 27.83 22.62
N ASP A 121 12.09 27.40 21.42
CA ASP A 121 12.19 28.23 20.21
C ASP A 121 11.04 29.23 20.18
N LYS A 122 11.32 30.45 20.63
CA LYS A 122 10.36 31.56 20.63
C LYS A 122 10.44 32.33 19.33
N LYS A 123 9.28 32.81 18.88
CA LYS A 123 9.22 33.75 17.76
C LYS A 123 10.07 34.98 18.07
N PRO A 124 11.02 35.36 17.20
CA PRO A 124 11.80 36.58 17.40
C PRO A 124 10.90 37.81 17.50
N GLU A 125 11.26 38.75 18.37
CA GLU A 125 10.60 40.04 18.46
C GLU A 125 10.70 40.78 17.12
N GLY A 126 9.60 41.39 16.66
CA GLY A 126 9.54 42.08 15.36
C GLY A 126 9.35 41.18 14.13
N TYR A 127 9.29 39.86 14.26
CA TYR A 127 9.14 38.96 13.10
C TYR A 127 7.82 39.16 12.34
N ASP A 128 6.71 39.38 13.06
CA ASP A 128 5.39 39.60 12.45
C ASP A 128 5.24 41.03 11.90
N ASP A 129 6.13 41.95 12.29
CA ASP A 129 6.14 43.35 11.84
C ASP A 129 6.83 43.51 10.47
N ILE A 130 7.50 42.46 9.98
CA ILE A 130 8.11 42.44 8.65
C ILE A 130 6.98 42.35 7.61
N LEU A 131 6.75 43.45 6.88
CA LEU A 131 5.77 43.48 5.80
C LEU A 131 6.17 42.56 4.65
N LYS A 132 5.19 41.89 4.04
CA LYS A 132 5.39 41.02 2.88
C LYS A 132 5.88 41.81 1.65
N GLU A 133 5.44 43.05 1.54
CA GLU A 133 5.73 43.92 0.41
C GLU A 133 6.18 45.29 0.95
N LEU A 134 7.19 45.87 0.29
CA LEU A 134 7.71 47.21 0.57
C LEU A 134 7.57 48.07 -0.69
N PRO A 135 7.37 49.39 -0.57
CA PRO A 135 7.43 50.27 -1.74
C PRO A 135 8.80 50.16 -2.42
N ASP A 136 8.80 50.11 -3.76
CA ASP A 136 10.01 50.02 -4.57
C ASP A 136 10.86 51.29 -4.39
N PRO A 137 12.06 51.22 -3.78
CA PRO A 137 12.90 52.40 -3.56
C PRO A 137 13.50 52.96 -4.85
N ASP A 138 13.54 52.16 -5.92
CA ASP A 138 14.06 52.57 -7.23
C ASP A 138 12.96 53.11 -8.16
N ALA A 139 11.69 52.98 -7.75
CA ALA A 139 10.58 53.53 -8.50
C ALA A 139 10.59 55.06 -8.42
N LYS A 140 10.55 55.69 -9.60
CA LYS A 140 10.42 57.14 -9.75
C LYS A 140 9.05 57.46 -10.31
N LYS A 141 8.47 58.55 -9.81
CA LYS A 141 7.26 59.14 -10.38
C LYS A 141 7.51 59.43 -11.88
N PRO A 142 6.65 58.95 -12.79
CA PRO A 142 6.77 59.24 -14.22
C PRO A 142 6.71 60.75 -14.50
N GLU A 143 7.45 61.21 -15.51
CA GLU A 143 7.47 62.62 -15.90
C GLU A 143 6.11 63.12 -16.41
N ASP A 144 5.29 62.23 -16.97
CA ASP A 144 3.95 62.52 -17.50
C ASP A 144 2.82 62.33 -16.46
N TRP A 145 3.12 62.19 -15.16
CA TRP A 145 2.10 62.01 -14.12
C TRP A 145 1.49 63.34 -13.65
N ASP A 146 0.17 63.47 -13.70
CA ASP A 146 -0.57 64.64 -13.23
C ASP A 146 -1.29 64.37 -11.90
N ASP A 147 -0.87 65.01 -10.80
CA ASP A 147 -1.49 64.77 -9.48
C ASP A 147 -2.93 65.30 -9.38
N GLU A 148 -3.35 66.26 -10.24
CA GLU A 148 -4.72 66.80 -10.22
C GLU A 148 -5.71 65.87 -10.96
N GLU A 149 -5.24 65.18 -12.01
CA GLU A 149 -6.07 64.30 -12.84
C GLU A 149 -5.93 62.80 -12.47
N ASP A 150 -4.72 62.32 -12.12
CA ASP A 150 -4.41 60.91 -11.79
C ASP A 150 -4.36 60.63 -10.27
N GLY A 151 -4.28 61.69 -9.45
CA GLY A 151 -4.19 61.62 -7.98
C GLY A 151 -2.75 61.51 -7.43
N GLU A 152 -2.61 61.37 -6.11
CA GLU A 152 -1.28 61.27 -5.46
C GLU A 152 -0.56 59.99 -5.89
N TRP A 153 0.58 60.14 -6.56
CA TRP A 153 1.40 59.00 -7.00
C TRP A 153 1.91 58.19 -5.81
N THR A 154 1.72 56.87 -5.87
CA THR A 154 2.29 55.93 -4.90
C THR A 154 3.24 54.96 -5.62
N PRO A 155 4.44 54.69 -5.05
CA PRO A 155 5.38 53.76 -5.66
C PRO A 155 4.79 52.34 -5.69
N PRO A 156 5.05 51.55 -6.77
CA PRO A 156 4.67 50.15 -6.80
C PRO A 156 5.34 49.39 -5.66
N THR A 157 4.69 48.32 -5.17
CA THR A 157 5.25 47.48 -4.12
C THR A 157 6.08 46.34 -4.70
N ILE A 158 7.20 46.01 -4.04
CA ILE A 158 8.07 44.87 -4.33
C ILE A 158 8.06 43.90 -3.14
N ALA A 159 8.35 42.63 -3.40
CA ALA A 159 8.44 41.62 -2.35
C ALA A 159 9.60 41.95 -1.38
N ASN A 160 9.31 41.99 -0.08
CA ASN A 160 10.32 42.23 0.94
C ASN A 160 11.24 41.00 1.08
N PRO A 161 12.54 41.09 0.78
CA PRO A 161 13.47 39.95 0.91
C PRO A 161 13.60 39.42 2.34
N GLU A 162 13.33 40.26 3.35
CA GLU A 162 13.38 39.88 4.76
C GLU A 162 12.11 39.14 5.24
N TYR A 163 11.02 39.17 4.47
CA TYR A 163 9.79 38.46 4.81
C TYR A 163 9.94 36.95 4.58
N LYS A 164 10.09 36.19 5.67
CA LYS A 164 10.29 34.73 5.64
C LYS A 164 9.00 33.92 5.72
N GLY A 165 7.84 34.56 5.56
CA GLY A 165 6.53 33.91 5.71
C GLY A 165 6.13 33.72 7.18
N PRO A 166 4.98 33.08 7.46
CA PRO A 166 4.50 32.87 8.82
C PRO A 166 5.50 32.04 9.63
N TRP A 167 5.89 32.55 10.80
CA TRP A 167 6.84 31.88 11.67
C TRP A 167 6.32 30.49 12.09
N LYS A 168 7.22 29.51 12.07
CA LYS A 168 6.98 28.16 12.60
C LYS A 168 8.13 27.79 13.54
N PRO A 169 7.84 27.24 14.73
CA PRO A 169 8.87 26.78 15.65
C PRO A 169 9.69 25.66 15.02
N LYS A 170 10.98 25.62 15.38
CA LYS A 170 11.86 24.49 15.07
C LYS A 170 11.24 23.18 15.58
N GLN A 171 11.52 22.10 14.88
CA GLN A 171 11.08 20.76 15.27
C GLN A 171 12.23 20.04 15.97
N ILE A 172 11.99 19.55 17.19
CA ILE A 172 12.93 18.73 17.95
C ILE A 172 12.42 17.31 18.08
N LYS A 173 13.33 16.36 18.30
CA LYS A 173 12.95 14.97 18.56
C LYS A 173 12.14 14.89 19.84
N ASN A 174 10.99 14.24 19.77
CA ASN A 174 10.13 14.06 20.91
C ASN A 174 10.70 13.00 21.86
N PRO A 175 11.09 13.35 23.11
CA PRO A 175 11.61 12.39 24.07
C PRO A 175 10.58 11.34 24.49
N ASN A 176 9.29 11.62 24.33
CA ASN A 176 8.20 10.70 24.66
C ASN A 176 7.75 9.82 23.48
N TYR A 177 8.42 9.91 22.32
CA TYR A 177 8.05 9.12 21.14
C TYR A 177 8.15 7.62 21.41
N LYS A 178 7.00 6.93 21.37
CA LYS A 178 6.88 5.48 21.59
C LYS A 178 6.85 4.68 20.29
N GLY A 179 7.01 5.33 19.14
CA GLY A 179 6.85 4.71 17.82
C GLY A 179 5.42 4.77 17.30
N LYS A 180 5.21 4.38 16.04
CA LYS A 180 3.86 4.21 15.49
C LYS A 180 3.14 3.09 16.24
N TRP A 181 2.03 3.41 16.89
CA TRP A 181 1.23 2.42 17.60
C TRP A 181 0.75 1.32 16.65
N LYS A 182 0.80 0.07 17.11
CA LYS A 182 0.27 -1.10 16.41
C LYS A 182 -0.55 -1.92 17.40
N ALA A 183 -1.77 -2.26 17.01
CA ALA A 183 -2.61 -3.16 17.80
C ALA A 183 -1.89 -4.49 18.07
N PRO A 184 -1.99 -5.05 19.28
CA PRO A 184 -1.45 -6.36 19.61
C PRO A 184 -2.09 -7.44 18.73
N MET A 185 -1.35 -8.52 18.47
CA MET A 185 -1.85 -9.68 17.74
C MET A 185 -2.39 -10.69 18.76
N ILE A 186 -3.69 -10.97 18.70
CA ILE A 186 -4.38 -11.97 19.52
C ILE A 186 -4.65 -13.24 18.70
N ASP A 187 -4.84 -14.36 19.39
CA ASP A 187 -5.27 -15.59 18.72
C ASP A 187 -6.69 -15.42 18.17
N ASN A 188 -6.90 -15.90 16.94
CA ASN A 188 -8.17 -15.74 16.25
C ASN A 188 -9.21 -16.70 16.83
N PRO A 189 -10.27 -16.20 17.50
CA PRO A 189 -11.30 -17.05 18.09
C PRO A 189 -12.10 -17.85 17.05
N GLY A 190 -12.06 -17.45 15.77
CA GLY A 190 -12.68 -18.17 14.66
C GLY A 190 -11.88 -19.36 14.13
N VAL A 191 -10.66 -19.60 14.63
CA VAL A 191 -9.87 -20.78 14.26
C VAL A 191 -10.17 -21.91 15.23
N CYS A 192 -10.89 -22.93 14.77
CA CYS A 192 -11.17 -24.12 15.57
C CYS A 192 -9.84 -24.89 15.83
N PRO A 193 -9.48 -25.19 17.09
CA PRO A 193 -8.19 -25.78 17.45
C PRO A 193 -8.01 -27.25 17.00
N PHE A 194 -9.05 -27.88 16.44
CA PHE A 194 -9.07 -29.31 16.13
C PHE A 194 -8.68 -29.68 14.67
N PHE A 195 -8.23 -28.72 13.86
CA PHE A 195 -7.80 -28.97 12.47
C PHE A 195 -6.26 -29.04 12.30
N PHE A 196 -5.51 -29.42 13.35
CA PHE A 196 -4.06 -29.66 13.29
C PHE A 196 -3.73 -31.12 13.56
#